data_AF-A0A951ZIM0-F1
#
_entry.id   AF-A0A951ZIM0-F1
#
_cell.length_a   1.000
_cell.length_b   1.000
_cell.length_c   1.000
_cell.angle_alpha   90.00
_cell.angle_beta   90.00
_cell.angle_gamma   90.00
#
_symmetry.space_group_name_H-M   'P 1'
#
loop_
_entity.id
_entity.type
_entity.pdbx_description
1 polymer ?
#
loop_
_entity_poly.entity_id
_entity_poly.type
_entity_poly.pdbx_seq_one_letter_code
_entity_poly.pdbx_strand_id
1 'polypeptide(L)'
;MNTALRAAYATAGTLAEWASSAARGDGKMMTSLAGRRGVLARFTRWADAHRDLRRPLVWFHAPSVGEGLQARPVIEQLRARRPDAQVVYTYFSSSAADFARRIEADYADFLPF
;
A
#
# COMPACT_ATOMS: atom_id res chain seq x y z
N MET A 1 -24.71 5.81 5.50
CA MET A 1 -23.85 4.59 5.58
C MET A 1 -24.24 3.83 6.84
N ASN A 2 -24.59 2.55 6.73
CA ASN A 2 -25.18 1.77 7.82
C ASN A 2 -24.16 1.52 8.95
N THR A 3 -24.48 1.92 10.18
CA THR A 3 -23.62 1.80 11.36
C THR A 3 -23.22 0.34 11.66
N ALA A 4 -24.13 -0.62 11.45
CA ALA A 4 -23.84 -2.03 11.62
C ALA A 4 -22.83 -2.53 10.57
N LEU A 5 -22.93 -2.08 9.31
CA LEU A 5 -21.92 -2.40 8.30
C LEU A 5 -20.56 -1.82 8.70
N ARG A 6 -20.49 -0.58 9.18
CA ARG A 6 -19.23 0.02 9.62
C ARG A 6 -18.59 -0.77 10.77
N ALA A 7 -19.40 -1.18 11.76
CA ALA A 7 -18.92 -2.00 12.86
C ALA A 7 -18.41 -3.36 12.37
N ALA A 8 -19.12 -4.01 11.46
CA ALA A 8 -18.69 -5.29 10.87
C ALA A 8 -17.35 -5.15 10.12
N TYR A 9 -17.18 -4.11 9.30
CA TYR A 9 -15.92 -3.85 8.59
C TYR A 9 -14.77 -3.54 9.55
N ALA A 10 -15.01 -2.73 10.60
CA ALA A 10 -13.99 -2.43 11.59
C ALA A 10 -13.49 -3.70 12.30
N THR A 11 -14.41 -4.56 12.73
CA THR A 11 -14.07 -5.85 13.34
C THR A 11 -13.29 -6.75 12.39
N ALA A 12 -13.69 -6.83 11.12
CA ALA A 12 -12.97 -7.59 10.12
C ALA A 12 -11.53 -7.07 9.91
N GLY A 13 -11.34 -5.75 9.89
CA GLY A 13 -10.02 -5.12 9.82
C GLY A 13 -9.14 -5.49 11.01
N THR A 14 -9.65 -5.38 12.24
CA THR A 14 -8.91 -5.78 13.46
C THR A 14 -8.52 -7.26 13.45
N LEU A 15 -9.42 -8.14 12.99
CA LEU A 15 -9.11 -9.57 12.85
C LEU A 15 -8.01 -9.82 11.80
N ALA A 16 -8.04 -9.09 10.69
CA ALA A 16 -7.02 -9.20 9.65
C ALA A 16 -5.64 -8.70 10.12
N GLU A 17 -5.60 -7.60 10.88
CA GLU A 17 -4.38 -7.11 11.53
C GLU A 17 -3.80 -8.14 12.50
N TRP A 18 -4.65 -8.75 13.32
CA TRP A 18 -4.24 -9.80 14.23
C TRP A 18 -3.68 -11.02 13.47
N ALA A 19 -4.37 -11.48 12.43
CA ALA A 19 -3.89 -12.57 11.58
C ALA A 19 -2.55 -12.26 10.91
N SER A 20 -2.36 -11.02 10.44
CA SER A 20 -1.07 -10.53 9.91
C SER A 20 0.03 -10.55 10.96
N SER A 21 -0.26 -10.16 12.20
CA SER A 21 0.70 -10.21 13.30
C SER A 21 1.15 -11.64 13.60
N ALA A 22 0.24 -12.61 13.51
CA ALA A 22 0.46 -14.03 13.77
C ALA A 22 0.99 -14.83 12.57
N ALA A 23 0.99 -14.26 11.36
CA ALA A 23 1.41 -14.95 10.14
C ALA A 23 2.87 -15.46 10.23
N ARG A 24 3.05 -16.77 10.02
CA ARG A 24 4.33 -17.48 10.03
C ARG A 24 4.38 -18.48 8.86
N GLY A 25 5.57 -18.71 8.31
CA GLY A 25 5.81 -19.66 7.23
C GLY A 25 6.10 -19.01 5.87
N ASP A 26 6.56 -19.83 4.93
CA ASP A 26 7.19 -19.37 3.67
C ASP A 26 6.24 -19.35 2.47
N GLY A 27 4.96 -19.70 2.68
CA GLY A 27 3.96 -19.67 1.62
C GLY A 27 3.62 -18.24 1.20
N LYS A 28 3.38 -18.02 -0.10
CA LYS A 28 3.06 -16.69 -0.68
C LYS A 28 2.00 -15.90 0.10
N MET A 29 0.94 -16.57 0.54
CA MET A 29 -0.11 -15.96 1.36
C MET A 29 0.41 -15.52 2.73
N MET A 30 1.16 -16.38 3.43
CA MET A 30 1.73 -16.06 4.74
C MET A 30 2.75 -14.94 4.64
N THR A 31 3.63 -14.94 3.63
CA THR A 31 4.57 -13.85 3.38
C THR A 31 3.84 -12.52 3.12
N SER A 32 2.77 -12.56 2.33
CA SER A 32 1.96 -11.37 2.04
C SER A 32 1.26 -10.83 3.28
N LEU A 33 0.70 -11.72 4.11
CA LEU A 33 0.09 -11.35 5.39
C LEU A 33 1.13 -10.79 6.36
N ALA A 34 2.28 -11.45 6.52
CA ALA A 34 3.37 -10.99 7.38
C ALA A 34 3.91 -9.62 6.93
N GLY A 35 3.97 -9.35 5.63
CA GLY A 35 4.36 -8.06 5.07
C GLY A 35 3.43 -6.90 5.47
N ARG A 36 2.17 -7.17 5.79
CA ARG A 36 1.20 -6.18 6.28
C ARG A 36 1.28 -5.91 7.78
N ARG A 37 2.16 -6.60 8.52
CA ARG A 37 2.26 -6.43 9.98
C ARG A 37 2.61 -4.97 10.31
N GLY A 38 1.75 -4.28 11.05
CA GLY A 38 1.96 -2.87 11.40
C GLY A 38 1.94 -1.91 10.22
N VAL A 39 1.31 -2.28 9.09
CA VAL A 39 1.29 -1.47 7.86
C VAL A 39 0.70 -0.08 8.11
N LEU A 40 -0.42 0.04 8.82
CA LEU A 40 -1.01 1.35 9.15
C LEU A 40 -0.02 2.24 9.91
N ALA A 41 0.68 1.71 10.90
CA ALA A 41 1.69 2.46 11.63
C ALA A 41 2.85 2.93 10.73
N ARG A 42 3.21 2.16 9.69
CA ARG A 42 4.21 2.60 8.70
C ARG A 42 3.68 3.74 7.83
N PHE A 43 2.43 3.65 7.37
CA PHE A 43 1.77 4.74 6.64
C PHE A 43 1.67 6.01 7.47
N THR A 44 1.24 5.92 8.74
CA THR A 44 1.17 7.06 9.65
C THR A 44 2.55 7.70 9.83
N ARG A 45 3.58 6.89 10.11
CA ARG A 45 4.96 7.42 10.25
C ARG A 45 5.46 8.10 8.98
N TRP A 46 5.18 7.55 7.80
CA TRP A 46 5.54 8.21 6.55
C TRP A 46 4.78 9.51 6.38
N ALA A 47 3.47 9.51 6.66
CA ALA A 47 2.63 10.69 6.51
C ALA A 47 3.13 11.82 7.44
N ASP A 48 3.37 11.53 8.72
CA ASP A 48 3.84 12.53 9.68
C ASP A 48 5.20 13.12 9.28
N ALA A 49 6.08 12.33 8.67
CA ALA A 49 7.43 12.76 8.32
C ALA A 49 7.56 13.38 6.91
N HIS A 50 6.72 12.99 5.95
CA HIS A 50 6.95 13.30 4.53
C HIS A 50 5.72 13.80 3.75
N ARG A 51 4.49 13.68 4.29
CA ARG A 51 3.29 14.16 3.58
C ARG A 51 3.23 15.69 3.66
N ASP A 52 3.23 16.35 2.50
CA ASP A 52 2.98 17.79 2.39
C ASP A 52 1.55 18.05 1.92
N LEU A 53 0.65 18.42 2.82
CA LEU A 53 -0.77 18.64 2.51
C LEU A 53 -1.04 19.70 1.43
N ARG A 54 -0.07 20.55 1.08
CA ARG A 54 -0.18 21.52 -0.02
C ARG A 54 0.04 20.88 -1.39
N ARG A 55 0.68 19.72 -1.43
CA ARG A 55 0.93 18.94 -2.64
C ARG A 55 -0.20 17.94 -2.85
N PRO A 56 -0.75 17.80 -4.07
CA PRO A 56 -1.69 16.72 -4.37
C PRO A 56 -1.06 15.35 -4.11
N LEU A 57 -1.86 14.38 -3.68
CA LEU A 57 -1.41 12.99 -3.53
C LEU A 57 -2.17 12.11 -4.52
N VAL A 58 -1.43 11.35 -5.33
CA VAL A 58 -1.99 10.33 -6.22
C VAL A 58 -1.61 8.95 -5.69
N TRP A 59 -2.61 8.12 -5.42
CA TRP A 59 -2.40 6.76 -4.91
C TRP A 59 -2.65 5.74 -6.01
N PHE A 60 -1.62 5.00 -6.39
CA PHE A 60 -1.70 3.85 -7.29
C PHE A 60 -1.76 2.54 -6.51
N HIS A 61 -2.68 1.67 -6.88
CA HIS A 61 -2.70 0.29 -6.41
C HIS A 61 -2.52 -0.66 -7.59
N ALA A 62 -1.53 -1.54 -7.50
CA ALA A 62 -1.28 -2.59 -8.46
C ALA A 62 -1.08 -3.92 -7.70
N PRO A 63 -2.08 -4.81 -7.66
CA PRO A 63 -2.04 -5.98 -6.80
C PRO A 63 -0.95 -7.01 -7.19
N SER A 64 -0.47 -6.97 -8.44
CA SER A 64 0.55 -7.85 -8.98
C SER A 64 1.71 -7.12 -9.70
N VAL A 65 2.78 -7.88 -10.02
CA VAL A 65 3.90 -7.36 -10.84
C VAL A 65 3.45 -7.00 -12.25
N GLY A 66 2.55 -7.80 -12.85
CA GLY A 66 2.05 -7.55 -14.20
C GLY A 66 1.31 -6.22 -14.32
N GLU A 67 0.44 -5.93 -13.35
CA GLU A 67 -0.24 -4.62 -13.27
C GLU A 67 0.73 -3.50 -12.89
N GLY A 68 1.73 -3.79 -12.05
CA GLY A 68 2.78 -2.84 -11.73
C GLY A 68 3.57 -2.38 -12.97
N LEU A 69 3.87 -3.31 -13.89
CA LEU A 69 4.52 -3.00 -15.17
C LEU A 69 3.65 -2.08 -16.05
N GLN A 70 2.33 -2.23 -16.00
CA GLN A 70 1.39 -1.36 -16.70
C GLN A 70 1.24 0.00 -16.02
N ALA A 71 1.26 0.04 -14.68
CA ALA A 71 1.17 1.27 -13.89
C ALA A 71 2.43 2.13 -14.02
N ARG A 72 3.61 1.52 -14.13
CA ARG A 72 4.91 2.22 -14.20
C ARG A 72 4.95 3.35 -15.25
N PRO A 73 4.67 3.12 -16.56
CA PRO A 73 4.70 4.21 -17.53
C PRO A 73 3.68 5.32 -17.23
N VAL A 74 2.55 4.99 -16.60
CA VAL A 74 1.56 6.00 -16.17
C VAL A 74 2.13 6.87 -15.05
N ILE A 75 2.80 6.25 -14.08
CA ILE A 75 3.45 6.95 -12.95
C ILE A 75 4.59 7.82 -13.46
N GLU A 76 5.47 7.31 -14.33
CA GLU A 76 6.57 8.08 -14.94
C GLU A 76 6.03 9.32 -15.69
N GLN A 77 4.97 9.14 -16.47
CA GLN A 77 4.30 10.23 -17.19
C GLN A 77 3.61 11.24 -16.26
N LEU A 78 3.05 10.78 -15.14
CA LEU A 78 2.51 11.65 -14.09
C LEU A 78 3.63 12.48 -13.45
N ARG A 79 4.75 11.85 -13.08
CA ARG A 79 5.90 12.54 -12.47
C ARG A 79 6.46 13.61 -13.40
N ALA A 80 6.55 13.33 -14.70
CA ALA A 80 7.00 14.30 -15.70
C ALA A 80 6.04 15.49 -15.85
N ARG A 81 4.72 15.26 -15.82
CA ARG A 81 3.71 16.32 -16.03
C ARG A 81 3.34 17.07 -14.75
N ARG A 82 3.45 16.44 -13.60
CA ARG A 82 3.00 16.91 -12.28
C ARG A 82 4.07 16.62 -11.22
N PRO A 83 5.26 17.22 -11.32
CA PRO A 83 6.31 17.05 -10.31
C PRO A 83 5.89 17.56 -8.93
N ASP A 84 4.86 18.40 -8.86
CA ASP A 84 4.22 18.86 -7.64
C ASP A 84 3.45 17.77 -6.90
N ALA A 85 3.00 16.70 -7.56
CA ALA A 85 2.23 15.64 -6.93
C ALA A 85 3.13 14.66 -6.15
N GLN A 86 2.68 14.28 -4.95
CA GLN A 86 3.20 13.12 -4.26
C GLN A 86 2.53 11.84 -4.79
N VAL A 87 3.27 10.75 -4.84
CA VAL A 87 2.82 9.45 -5.33
C VAL A 87 2.98 8.40 -4.23
N VAL A 88 1.90 7.69 -3.93
CA VAL A 88 1.90 6.48 -3.09
C VAL A 88 1.60 5.28 -3.99
N TYR A 89 2.34 4.19 -3.81
CA TYR A 89 2.15 2.95 -4.56
C TYR A 89 1.92 1.78 -3.61
N THR A 90 0.84 1.01 -3.81
CA THR A 90 0.57 -0.17 -3.00
C THR A 90 0.35 -1.44 -3.80
N TYR A 91 0.67 -2.57 -3.16
CA TYR A 91 0.58 -3.89 -3.74
C TYR A 91 0.11 -4.93 -2.71
N PHE A 92 -0.29 -6.10 -3.19
CA PHE A 92 -0.72 -7.21 -2.32
C PHE A 92 0.28 -8.37 -2.28
N SER A 93 0.88 -8.68 -3.43
CA SER A 93 1.76 -9.83 -3.59
C SER A 93 3.13 -9.57 -2.98
N SER A 94 3.63 -10.50 -2.17
CA SER A 94 5.03 -10.48 -1.70
C SER A 94 6.03 -10.42 -2.86
N SER A 95 5.73 -11.04 -4.00
CA SER A 95 6.56 -10.96 -5.21
C SER A 95 6.63 -9.57 -5.84
N ALA A 96 5.70 -8.67 -5.52
CA ALA A 96 5.68 -7.30 -6.03
C ALA A 96 6.49 -6.34 -5.15
N ALA A 97 6.94 -6.75 -3.95
CA ALA A 97 7.71 -5.90 -3.05
C ALA A 97 9.04 -5.43 -3.66
N ASP A 98 9.74 -6.32 -4.37
CA ASP A 98 10.98 -5.98 -5.06
C ASP A 98 10.74 -5.09 -6.27
N PHE A 99 9.63 -5.31 -6.97
CA PHE A 99 9.23 -4.49 -8.10
C PHE A 99 8.85 -3.06 -7.66
N ALA A 100 8.16 -2.92 -6.51
CA ALA A 100 7.73 -1.63 -5.99
C ALA A 100 8.89 -0.67 -5.72
N ARG A 101 10.08 -1.18 -5.39
CA ARG A 101 11.30 -0.36 -5.23
C ARG A 101 11.79 0.29 -6.53
N ARG A 102 11.28 -0.16 -7.68
CA ARG A 102 11.60 0.37 -9.01
C ARG A 102 10.54 1.34 -9.53
N ILE A 103 9.49 1.59 -8.75
CA ILE A 103 8.46 2.57 -9.07
C ILE A 103 8.87 3.92 -8.50
N GLU A 104 8.74 4.98 -9.30
CA GLU A 104 8.97 6.36 -8.88
C GLU A 104 7.83 6.88 -7.99
N ALA A 105 7.73 6.33 -6.78
CA ALA A 105 6.77 6.74 -5.76
C ALA A 105 7.50 7.36 -4.56
N ASP A 106 6.87 8.34 -3.91
CA ASP A 106 7.34 8.94 -2.66
C ASP A 106 7.15 7.98 -1.47
N TYR A 107 6.25 7.00 -1.61
CA TYR A 107 6.09 5.89 -0.66
C TYR A 107 5.56 4.64 -1.36
N ALA A 108 6.08 3.47 -0.98
CA ALA A 108 5.57 2.20 -1.46
C ALA A 108 5.53 1.14 -0.36
N ASP A 109 4.39 0.45 -0.22
CA ASP A 109 4.19 -0.57 0.80
C ASP A 109 3.03 -1.52 0.43
N PHE A 110 2.77 -2.52 1.26
CA PHE A 110 1.54 -3.31 1.14
C PHE A 110 0.30 -2.43 1.34
N LEU A 111 -0.78 -2.75 0.64
CA LEU A 111 -2.06 -2.09 0.92
C LEU A 111 -2.56 -2.50 2.33
N PRO A 112 -2.99 -1.53 3.16
CA PRO A 112 -3.65 -1.79 4.45
C PRO A 112 -4.96 -2.58 4.32
N PHE A 113 -5.48 -3.05 5.45
CA PHE A 113 -6.78 -3.71 5.57
C PHE A 113 -7.93 -2.70 5.66
#